data_AF-A0ABD1HPI7-F1
#
_entry.id   AF-A0ABD1HPI7-F1
#
_cell.length_a   1.000
_cell.length_b   1.000
_cell.length_c   1.000
_cell.angle_alpha   90.00
_cell.angle_beta   90.00
_cell.angle_gamma   90.00
#
_symmetry.space_group_name_H-M   'P 1'
#
loop_
_entity.id
_entity.type
_entity.pdbx_description
1 polymer ?
#
loop_
_entity_poly.entity_id
_entity_poly.type
_entity_poly.pdbx_seq_one_letter_code
_entity_poly.pdbx_strand_id
1 'polypeptide(L)'
;MGHRLICGLFGRSSSKSMSKLATMAKLALLTEEGHPRLGLALTKVELAIIEQKTLDAYAMIEVYCHLLIERIEVIRDNKECPSELKEMAASLIFAASRCGRLPELEKIRQMLTSKYGKDFAYNAIEIRNNCGVHPKMVNKLSPLPASMEAKQNLLKKIAKDNNIAYDIY
;
A
#
# COMPACT_ATOMS: atom_id res chain seq x y z
N MET A 1 8.76 10.57 -23.11
CA MET A 1 7.85 11.50 -22.40
C MET A 1 7.14 10.89 -21.18
N GLY A 2 7.32 9.61 -20.83
CA GLY A 2 6.57 8.95 -19.73
C GLY A 2 7.14 9.11 -18.30
N HIS A 3 8.36 9.63 -18.12
CA HIS A 3 9.05 9.63 -16.82
C HIS A 3 8.56 10.72 -15.83
N ARG A 4 7.80 11.73 -16.30
CA ARG A 4 7.39 12.88 -15.47
C ARG A 4 6.03 12.71 -14.77
N LEU A 5 5.18 11.78 -15.19
CA LEU A 5 3.83 11.62 -14.64
C LEU A 5 3.81 10.79 -13.35
N ILE A 6 4.67 9.78 -13.24
CA ILE A 6 4.69 8.85 -12.09
C ILE A 6 5.33 9.54 -10.87
N CYS A 7 6.47 10.22 -11.06
CA CYS A 7 7.24 10.83 -9.97
C CYS A 7 6.52 12.04 -9.31
N GLY A 8 5.72 12.81 -10.07
CA GLY A 8 5.07 14.04 -9.59
C GLY A 8 3.82 13.84 -8.71
N LEU A 9 3.02 12.80 -9.00
CA LEU A 9 1.81 12.47 -8.23
C LEU A 9 2.12 11.72 -6.93
N PHE A 10 3.23 10.98 -6.91
CA PHE A 10 3.61 10.11 -5.80
C PHE A 10 4.48 10.79 -4.75
N GLY A 11 5.52 11.53 -5.17
CA GLY A 11 6.44 12.22 -4.26
C GLY A 11 5.82 13.35 -3.43
N ARG A 12 4.76 14.01 -3.94
CA ARG A 12 4.04 15.08 -3.21
C ARG A 12 3.03 14.56 -2.18
N SER A 13 2.60 13.30 -2.27
CA SER A 13 1.63 12.69 -1.34
C SER A 13 2.31 12.18 -0.06
N SER A 14 3.46 11.52 -0.17
CA SER A 14 4.17 10.93 0.98
C SER A 14 4.64 11.94 2.04
N SER A 15 5.09 13.13 1.63
CA SER A 15 5.55 14.16 2.59
C SER A 15 4.39 14.90 3.28
N LYS A 16 3.21 15.00 2.64
CA LYS A 16 2.02 15.67 3.20
C LYS A 16 1.12 14.75 4.02
N SER A 17 1.12 13.43 3.79
CA SER A 17 0.32 12.48 4.57
C SER A 17 0.93 12.19 5.95
N MET A 18 2.25 12.04 6.06
CA MET A 18 2.94 11.86 7.35
C MET A 18 2.71 13.05 8.31
N SER A 19 2.66 14.28 7.80
CA SER A 19 2.41 15.48 8.62
C SER A 19 0.95 15.63 9.05
N LYS A 20 -0.02 15.23 8.21
CA LYS A 20 -1.45 15.23 8.58
C LYS A 20 -1.80 14.15 9.60
N LEU A 21 -1.18 12.97 9.49
CA LEU A 21 -1.38 11.86 10.42
C LEU A 21 -0.75 12.11 11.80
N ALA A 22 0.46 12.66 11.83
CA ALA A 22 1.06 13.19 13.06
C ALA A 22 0.15 14.24 13.71
N THR A 23 -0.52 15.09 12.92
CA THR A 23 -1.48 16.10 13.41
C THR A 23 -2.78 15.47 13.94
N MET A 24 -3.30 14.41 13.32
CA MET A 24 -4.52 13.71 13.77
C MET A 24 -4.32 12.92 15.06
N ALA A 25 -3.16 12.29 15.22
CA ALA A 25 -2.79 11.61 16.45
C ALA A 25 -2.47 12.60 17.57
N LYS A 26 -1.83 13.74 17.24
CA LYS A 26 -1.69 14.91 18.13
C LYS A 26 -3.04 15.43 18.63
N LEU A 27 -4.06 15.56 17.76
CA LEU A 27 -5.43 15.92 18.17
C LEU A 27 -6.14 14.85 19.03
N ALA A 28 -5.75 13.58 18.91
CA ALA A 28 -6.31 12.50 19.75
C ALA A 28 -5.70 12.50 21.16
N LEU A 29 -4.49 13.02 21.31
CA LEU A 29 -3.78 13.14 22.59
C LEU A 29 -4.01 14.50 23.28
N LEU A 30 -4.33 15.57 22.54
CA LEU A 30 -4.56 16.93 23.05
C LEU A 30 -5.92 17.18 23.73
N THR A 31 -6.86 16.24 23.67
CA THR A 31 -8.10 16.38 24.43
C THR A 31 -7.88 15.93 25.86
N GLU A 32 -7.39 16.85 26.68
CA GLU A 32 -7.56 16.78 28.13
C GLU A 32 -9.06 16.59 28.46
N GLU A 33 -9.31 15.80 29.51
CA GLU A 33 -10.59 15.54 30.17
C GLU A 33 -11.58 14.56 29.46
N GLY A 34 -11.75 13.38 30.07
CA GLY A 34 -12.92 12.50 29.92
C GLY A 34 -12.67 11.15 29.25
N HIS A 35 -12.96 10.07 29.99
CA HIS A 35 -12.74 8.65 29.65
C HIS A 35 -13.44 8.02 28.41
N PRO A 36 -14.36 8.64 27.62
CA PRO A 36 -14.94 7.97 26.43
C PRO A 36 -14.04 7.84 25.17
N ARG A 37 -12.75 8.20 25.22
CA ARG A 37 -11.97 8.55 24.01
C ARG A 37 -10.90 7.57 23.52
N LEU A 38 -10.64 6.47 24.25
CA LEU A 38 -9.68 5.43 23.80
C LEU A 38 -10.12 4.76 22.49
N GLY A 39 -11.43 4.51 22.33
CA GLY A 39 -12.00 3.97 21.09
C GLY A 39 -11.71 4.86 19.88
N LEU A 40 -11.90 6.18 20.03
CA LEU A 40 -11.62 7.15 18.97
C LEU A 40 -10.12 7.22 18.62
N ALA A 41 -9.24 7.16 19.62
CA ALA A 41 -7.79 7.12 19.40
C ALA A 41 -7.37 5.86 18.64
N LEU A 42 -7.89 4.69 19.02
CA LEU A 42 -7.62 3.43 18.33
C LEU A 42 -8.15 3.42 16.90
N THR A 43 -9.32 4.00 16.64
CA THR A 43 -9.86 4.17 15.27
C THR A 43 -8.95 5.07 14.43
N LYS A 44 -8.49 6.20 14.98
CA LYS A 44 -7.58 7.10 14.25
C LYS A 44 -6.24 6.44 13.96
N VAL A 45 -5.72 5.68 14.92
CA VAL A 45 -4.49 4.89 14.75
C VAL A 45 -4.65 3.79 13.70
N GLU A 46 -5.81 3.13 13.65
CA GLU A 46 -6.11 2.15 12.61
C GLU A 46 -6.05 2.79 11.22
N LEU A 47 -6.72 3.93 11.04
CA LEU A 47 -6.69 4.68 9.78
C LEU A 47 -5.26 5.09 9.41
N ALA A 48 -4.45 5.49 10.39
CA ALA A 48 -3.04 5.79 10.20
C ALA A 48 -2.24 4.61 9.65
N ILE A 49 -2.45 3.42 10.24
CA ILE A 49 -1.78 2.20 9.80
C ILE A 49 -2.20 1.84 8.38
N ILE A 50 -3.50 1.94 8.07
CA ILE A 50 -4.03 1.65 6.73
C ILE A 50 -3.46 2.62 5.69
N GLU A 51 -3.43 3.92 6.00
CA GLU A 51 -2.88 4.94 5.11
C GLU A 51 -1.38 4.71 4.88
N GLN A 52 -0.60 4.42 5.94
CA GLN A 52 0.82 4.10 5.80
C GLN A 52 1.04 2.83 4.96
N LYS A 53 0.28 1.76 5.21
CA LYS A 53 0.34 0.55 4.40
C LYS A 53 0.05 0.83 2.93
N THR A 54 -0.93 1.69 2.66
CA THR A 54 -1.30 2.10 1.31
C THR A 54 -0.16 2.87 0.63
N LEU A 55 0.48 3.81 1.33
CA LEU A 55 1.64 4.55 0.83
C LEU A 55 2.84 3.64 0.54
N ASP A 56 3.11 2.67 1.42
CA ASP A 56 4.17 1.69 1.21
C ASP A 56 3.90 0.82 -0.03
N ALA A 57 2.64 0.35 -0.21
CA ALA A 57 2.25 -0.44 -1.39
C ALA A 57 2.40 0.37 -2.68
N TYR A 58 2.00 1.63 -2.62
CA TYR A 58 2.23 2.63 -3.63
C TYR A 58 3.72 2.70 -4.01
N ALA A 59 4.63 2.89 -3.04
CA ALA A 59 6.06 2.97 -3.36
C ALA A 59 6.57 1.70 -4.06
N MET A 60 6.07 0.52 -3.66
CA MET A 60 6.38 -0.74 -4.36
C MET A 60 5.85 -0.76 -5.81
N ILE A 61 4.64 -0.25 -6.04
CA ILE A 61 4.05 -0.14 -7.39
C ILE A 61 4.90 0.76 -8.28
N GLU A 62 5.41 1.87 -7.76
CA GLU A 62 6.29 2.77 -8.53
C GLU A 62 7.55 2.05 -9.00
N VAL A 63 8.21 1.30 -8.11
CA VAL A 63 9.39 0.49 -8.44
C VAL A 63 9.06 -0.55 -9.52
N TYR A 64 7.93 -1.24 -9.39
CA TYR A 64 7.49 -2.23 -10.37
C TYR A 64 7.13 -1.63 -11.73
N CYS A 65 6.51 -0.45 -11.75
CA CYS A 65 6.25 0.28 -12.99
C CYS A 65 7.55 0.69 -13.69
N HIS A 66 8.58 1.09 -12.93
CA HIS A 66 9.90 1.38 -13.50
C HIS A 66 10.52 0.13 -14.13
N LEU A 67 10.54 -0.98 -13.41
CA LEU A 67 11.05 -2.26 -13.90
C LEU A 67 10.29 -2.76 -15.14
N LEU A 68 8.97 -2.57 -15.18
CA LEU A 68 8.12 -2.89 -16.33
C LEU A 68 8.55 -2.13 -17.59
N ILE A 69 8.88 -0.84 -17.45
CA ILE A 69 9.35 0.01 -18.55
C ILE A 69 10.73 -0.45 -19.01
N GLU A 70 11.65 -0.70 -18.08
CA GLU A 70 13.01 -1.18 -18.41
C GLU A 70 12.99 -2.54 -19.12
N ARG A 71 12.01 -3.39 -18.81
CA ARG A 71 11.89 -4.76 -19.36
C ARG A 71 10.81 -4.90 -20.43
N ILE A 72 10.36 -3.79 -21.01
CA ILE A 72 9.23 -3.79 -21.96
C ILE A 72 9.49 -4.64 -23.21
N GLU A 73 10.74 -4.69 -23.69
CA GLU A 73 11.10 -5.48 -24.87
C GLU A 73 10.99 -6.98 -24.59
N VAL A 74 11.48 -7.43 -23.43
CA VAL A 74 11.36 -8.81 -22.97
C VAL A 74 9.88 -9.20 -22.84
N ILE A 75 9.04 -8.31 -22.30
CA ILE A 75 7.60 -8.51 -22.19
C ILE A 75 6.95 -8.59 -23.58
N ARG A 76 7.36 -7.75 -24.52
CA ARG A 76 6.82 -7.74 -25.88
C ARG A 76 7.15 -9.05 -26.61
N ASP A 77 8.38 -9.51 -26.51
CA ASP A 77 8.91 -10.59 -27.35
C ASP A 77 8.54 -11.99 -26.82
N ASN A 78 8.30 -12.14 -25.50
CA ASN A 78 7.90 -13.40 -24.90
C ASN A 78 6.38 -13.54 -24.86
N LYS A 79 5.85 -14.72 -25.23
CA LYS A 79 4.41 -15.02 -25.12
C LYS A 79 4.01 -15.33 -23.69
N GLU A 80 4.84 -16.06 -22.97
CA GLU A 80 4.64 -16.39 -21.56
C GLU A 80 5.42 -15.45 -20.66
N CYS A 81 5.00 -15.29 -19.40
CA CYS A 81 5.68 -14.42 -18.45
C CYS A 81 6.97 -15.10 -17.95
N PRO A 82 8.16 -14.53 -18.21
CA PRO A 82 9.41 -15.08 -17.68
C PRO A 82 9.37 -15.14 -16.15
N SER A 83 10.00 -16.15 -15.56
CA SER A 83 10.02 -16.33 -14.09
C SER A 83 10.54 -15.10 -13.35
N GLU A 84 11.52 -14.40 -13.92
CA GLU A 84 12.10 -13.16 -13.37
C GLU A 84 11.11 -11.99 -13.33
N LEU A 85 10.15 -11.94 -14.27
CA LEU A 85 9.16 -10.87 -14.36
C LEU A 85 7.81 -11.26 -13.73
N LYS A 86 7.61 -12.55 -13.49
CA LYS A 86 6.37 -13.11 -12.93
C LYS A 86 5.98 -12.40 -11.64
N GLU A 87 6.95 -12.14 -10.75
CA GLU A 87 6.68 -11.49 -9.49
C GLU A 87 6.12 -10.08 -9.65
N MET A 88 6.79 -9.28 -10.47
CA MET A 88 6.42 -7.90 -10.74
C MET A 88 5.09 -7.82 -11.50
N ALA A 89 4.89 -8.64 -12.52
CA ALA A 89 3.64 -8.68 -13.29
C ALA A 89 2.44 -9.11 -12.43
N ALA A 90 2.57 -10.20 -11.66
CA ALA A 90 1.52 -10.66 -10.76
C ALA A 90 1.22 -9.62 -9.67
N SER A 91 2.25 -8.99 -9.10
CA SER A 91 2.10 -7.98 -8.05
C SER A 91 1.40 -6.71 -8.56
N LEU A 92 1.67 -6.27 -9.80
CA LEU A 92 0.97 -5.14 -10.42
C LEU A 92 -0.50 -5.46 -10.69
N ILE A 93 -0.82 -6.66 -11.18
CA ILE A 93 -2.21 -7.11 -11.37
C ILE A 93 -2.96 -7.15 -10.04
N PHE A 94 -2.35 -7.73 -9.01
CA PHE A 94 -2.91 -7.79 -7.67
C PHE A 94 -3.12 -6.37 -7.10
N ALA A 95 -2.13 -5.50 -7.22
CA ALA A 95 -2.23 -4.13 -6.76
C ALA A 95 -3.36 -3.36 -7.46
N ALA A 96 -3.52 -3.54 -8.77
CA ALA A 96 -4.60 -2.93 -9.54
C ALA A 96 -6.00 -3.36 -9.06
N SER A 97 -6.18 -4.62 -8.64
CA SER A 97 -7.47 -5.09 -8.13
C SER A 97 -7.85 -4.48 -6.77
N ARG A 98 -6.86 -4.12 -5.95
CA ARG A 98 -7.07 -3.50 -4.63
C ARG A 98 -7.11 -1.97 -4.70
N CYS A 99 -6.41 -1.38 -5.66
CA CYS A 99 -6.27 0.07 -5.82
C CYS A 99 -7.21 0.63 -6.91
N GLY A 100 -8.52 0.58 -6.68
CA GLY A 100 -9.52 1.03 -7.67
C GLY A 100 -9.55 2.53 -7.99
N ARG A 101 -8.68 3.35 -7.40
CA ARG A 101 -8.63 4.81 -7.59
C ARG A 101 -7.60 5.28 -8.61
N LEU A 102 -6.82 4.36 -9.19
CA LEU A 102 -5.73 4.66 -10.12
C LEU A 102 -6.04 4.09 -11.52
N PRO A 103 -6.60 4.88 -12.45
CA PRO A 103 -6.95 4.40 -13.78
C PRO A 103 -5.74 3.95 -14.61
N GLU A 104 -4.54 4.47 -14.33
CA GLU A 104 -3.29 4.03 -14.96
C GLU A 104 -2.94 2.59 -14.58
N LEU A 105 -3.16 2.22 -13.32
CA LEU A 105 -2.86 0.88 -12.81
C LEU A 105 -3.86 -0.14 -13.37
N GLU A 106 -5.12 0.28 -13.56
CA GLU A 106 -6.14 -0.52 -14.24
C GLU A 106 -5.75 -0.82 -15.70
N LYS A 107 -5.21 0.17 -16.43
CA LYS A 107 -4.70 -0.06 -17.80
C LYS A 107 -3.57 -1.07 -17.82
N ILE A 108 -2.63 -0.98 -16.87
CA ILE A 108 -1.52 -1.94 -16.74
C ILE A 108 -2.07 -3.35 -16.50
N ARG A 109 -3.06 -3.49 -15.62
CA ARG A 109 -3.74 -4.78 -15.39
C ARG A 109 -4.33 -5.35 -16.66
N GLN A 110 -5.06 -4.54 -17.43
CA GLN A 110 -5.68 -4.97 -18.69
C GLN A 110 -4.62 -5.41 -19.70
N MET A 111 -3.54 -4.63 -19.85
CA MET A 111 -2.42 -4.98 -20.74
C MET A 111 -1.77 -6.31 -20.35
N LEU A 112 -1.44 -6.51 -19.07
CA LEU A 112 -0.82 -7.74 -18.59
C LEU A 112 -1.78 -8.94 -18.68
N THR A 113 -3.08 -8.74 -18.44
CA THR A 113 -4.11 -9.77 -18.58
C THR A 113 -4.28 -10.20 -20.04
N SER A 114 -4.31 -9.23 -20.97
CA SER A 114 -4.35 -9.53 -22.40
C SER A 114 -3.08 -10.24 -22.87
N LYS A 115 -1.93 -9.91 -22.27
CA LYS A 115 -0.63 -10.48 -22.66
C LYS A 115 -0.42 -11.91 -22.14
N TYR A 116 -0.72 -12.17 -20.87
CA TYR A 116 -0.41 -13.44 -20.20
C TYR A 116 -1.64 -14.32 -19.91
N GLY A 117 -2.83 -13.85 -20.27
CA GLY A 117 -4.07 -14.59 -20.13
C GLY A 117 -4.85 -14.28 -18.85
N LYS A 118 -6.13 -14.64 -18.89
CA LYS A 118 -7.08 -14.38 -17.79
C LYS A 118 -6.79 -15.26 -16.57
N ASP A 119 -6.33 -16.49 -16.76
CA ASP A 119 -5.96 -17.41 -15.67
C ASP A 119 -4.77 -16.87 -14.86
N PHE A 120 -3.78 -16.30 -15.54
CA PHE A 120 -2.65 -15.63 -14.88
C PHE A 120 -3.13 -14.49 -13.98
N ALA A 121 -3.98 -13.62 -14.53
CA ALA A 121 -4.53 -12.50 -13.80
C ALA A 121 -5.41 -12.95 -12.62
N TYR A 122 -6.27 -13.95 -12.84
CA TYR A 122 -7.14 -14.51 -11.81
C TYR A 122 -6.33 -15.09 -10.64
N ASN A 123 -5.28 -15.86 -10.94
CA ASN A 123 -4.40 -16.43 -9.92
C ASN A 123 -3.70 -15.35 -9.09
N ALA A 124 -3.28 -14.25 -9.71
CA ALA A 124 -2.68 -13.10 -9.01
C ALA A 124 -3.70 -12.35 -8.14
N ILE A 125 -4.92 -12.12 -8.64
CA ILE A 125 -5.98 -11.38 -7.92
C ILE A 125 -6.45 -12.14 -6.68
N GLU A 126 -6.70 -13.45 -6.85
CA GLU A 126 -7.23 -14.33 -5.81
C GLU A 126 -6.14 -14.93 -4.92
N ILE A 127 -4.87 -14.60 -5.16
CA ILE A 127 -3.72 -15.12 -4.40
C ILE A 127 -3.75 -16.66 -4.33
N ARG A 128 -3.91 -17.31 -5.49
CA ARG A 128 -3.92 -18.78 -5.59
C ARG A 128 -2.52 -19.37 -5.40
N ASN A 129 -2.43 -20.70 -5.33
CA ASN A 129 -1.15 -21.41 -5.27
C ASN A 129 -0.25 -20.99 -6.45
N ASN A 130 1.01 -20.67 -6.16
CA ASN A 130 1.99 -20.24 -7.15
C ASN A 130 1.61 -18.95 -7.93
N CYS A 131 0.78 -18.07 -7.33
CA CYS A 131 0.37 -16.79 -7.92
C CYS A 131 1.52 -15.85 -8.26
N GLY A 132 2.66 -16.00 -7.57
CA GLY A 132 3.85 -15.17 -7.80
C GLY A 132 3.72 -13.75 -7.26
N VAL A 133 2.68 -13.39 -6.51
CA VAL A 133 2.57 -12.06 -5.91
C VAL A 133 3.59 -11.90 -4.78
N HIS A 134 4.30 -10.77 -4.74
CA HIS A 134 5.25 -10.48 -3.68
C HIS A 134 4.53 -10.45 -2.30
N PRO A 135 4.95 -11.24 -1.30
CA PRO A 135 4.23 -11.36 -0.02
C PRO A 135 4.03 -10.04 0.73
N LYS A 136 5.04 -9.15 0.71
CA LYS A 136 4.91 -7.79 1.26
C LYS A 136 3.77 -7.00 0.62
N MET A 137 3.57 -7.08 -0.70
CA MET A 137 2.46 -6.39 -1.39
C MET A 137 1.10 -6.87 -0.86
N VAL A 138 0.94 -8.19 -0.70
CA VAL A 138 -0.27 -8.79 -0.12
C VAL A 138 -0.52 -8.26 1.29
N ASN A 139 0.50 -8.23 2.14
CA ASN A 139 0.36 -7.75 3.52
C ASN A 139 0.00 -6.26 3.60
N LYS A 140 0.52 -5.43 2.68
CA LYS A 140 0.23 -3.99 2.66
C LYS A 140 -1.16 -3.68 2.12
N LEU A 141 -1.62 -4.38 1.09
CA LEU A 141 -2.94 -4.19 0.49
C LEU A 141 -4.02 -5.12 1.08
N SER A 142 -3.70 -5.79 2.19
CA SER A 142 -4.64 -6.63 2.90
C SER A 142 -5.72 -5.78 3.57
N PRO A 143 -7.02 -6.12 3.43
CA PRO A 143 -8.10 -5.42 4.12
C PRO A 143 -8.14 -5.75 5.62
N LEU A 144 -7.27 -6.66 6.10
CA LEU A 144 -7.26 -7.07 7.50
C LEU A 144 -6.84 -5.90 8.40
N PRO A 145 -7.62 -5.64 9.46
CA PRO A 145 -7.30 -4.59 10.42
C PRO A 145 -5.99 -4.90 11.14
N ALA A 146 -5.33 -3.85 11.64
CA ALA A 146 -4.16 -4.04 12.48
C ALA A 146 -4.55 -4.73 13.81
N SER A 147 -3.63 -5.51 14.37
CA SER A 147 -3.82 -6.08 15.71
C SER A 147 -3.93 -4.97 16.75
N MET A 148 -4.66 -5.22 17.84
CA MET A 148 -4.77 -4.28 18.95
C MET A 148 -3.40 -3.90 19.53
N GLU A 149 -2.49 -4.87 19.61
CA GLU A 149 -1.11 -4.66 20.03
C GLU A 149 -0.38 -3.67 19.12
N ALA A 150 -0.50 -3.80 17.79
CA ALA A 150 0.11 -2.87 16.85
C ALA A 150 -0.44 -1.45 17.00
N LYS A 151 -1.75 -1.30 17.25
CA LYS A 151 -2.37 -0.01 17.50
C LYS A 151 -1.87 0.61 18.81
N GLN A 152 -1.81 -0.16 19.89
CA GLN A 152 -1.29 0.31 21.18
C GLN A 152 0.19 0.69 21.10
N ASN A 153 1.01 -0.10 20.41
CA ASN A 153 2.43 0.19 20.22
C ASN A 153 2.65 1.48 19.41
N LEU A 154 1.85 1.70 18.36
CA LEU A 154 1.92 2.94 17.60
C LEU A 154 1.45 4.15 18.44
N LEU A 155 0.39 3.98 19.22
CA LEU A 155 -0.12 5.02 20.11
C LEU A 155 0.92 5.41 21.19
N LYS A 156 1.58 4.44 21.81
CA LYS A 156 2.70 4.66 22.74
C LYS A 156 3.87 5.40 22.08
N LYS A 157 4.24 5.00 20.87
CA LYS A 157 5.32 5.67 20.12
C LYS A 157 4.98 7.13 19.85
N ILE A 158 3.76 7.41 19.41
CA ILE A 158 3.29 8.78 19.15
C ILE A 158 3.25 9.60 20.46
N ALA A 159 2.77 9.01 21.56
CA ALA A 159 2.75 9.68 22.86
C ALA A 159 4.17 10.06 23.32
N LYS A 160 5.13 9.13 23.18
CA LYS A 160 6.54 9.37 23.48
C LYS A 160 7.14 10.47 22.60
N ASP A 161 6.92 10.42 21.29
CA ASP A 161 7.45 11.40 20.33
C ASP A 161 6.90 12.82 20.57
N ASN A 162 5.77 12.96 21.28
CA ASN A 162 5.12 14.23 21.59
C ASN A 162 5.22 14.64 23.07
N ASN A 163 5.96 13.91 23.91
CA ASN A 163 6.08 14.13 25.36
C ASN A 163 4.73 14.13 26.11
N ILE A 164 3.80 13.26 25.70
CA ILE A 164 2.49 13.13 26.33
C ILE A 164 2.50 11.94 27.29
N ALA A 165 2.07 12.18 28.53
CA ALA A 165 1.90 11.12 29.53
C ALA A 165 0.74 10.21 29.09
N TYR A 166 1.06 9.03 28.56
CA TYR A 166 0.09 8.02 28.16
C TYR A 166 0.35 6.76 28.96
N ASP A 167 -0.48 6.53 29.97
CA ASP A 167 -0.47 5.30 30.76
C ASP A 167 -1.64 4.42 30.33
N ILE A 168 -1.35 3.16 30.03
CA ILE A 168 -2.35 2.15 29.68
C ILE A 168 -2.69 1.39 30.96
N TYR A 169 -3.70 1.87 31.67
CA TYR A 169 -4.40 1.11 32.71
C TYR A 169 -5.80 0.73 32.21
#